data_AF-A0A7H8GR55-F1
#
_entry.id   AF-A0A7H8GR55-F1
#
_cell.length_a   1.000
_cell.length_b   1.000
_cell.length_c   1.000
_cell.angle_alpha   90.00
_cell.angle_beta   90.00
_cell.angle_gamma   90.00
#
_symmetry.space_group_name_H-M   'P 1'
#
loop_
_entity.id
_entity.type
_entity.pdbx_description
1 polymer ?
#
loop_
_entity_poly.entity_id
_entity_poly.type
_entity_poly.pdbx_seq_one_letter_code
_entity_poly.pdbx_strand_id
1 'polypeptide(L)'
;MNTERQDLPDEPVEFIRLPEVKKLTSLGTTKIYTMASQGLFPKQVPLGGRSVGWIKSEVLQWNHAQIAAARGTQDQASASSASK
;
A
#
# COMPACT_ATOMS: atom_id res chain seq x y z
N MET A 1 -32.24 24.91 -5.04
CA MET A 1 -31.24 24.28 -5.92
C MET A 1 -30.39 23.34 -5.07
N ASN A 2 -30.80 22.07 -4.97
CA ASN A 2 -30.08 21.07 -4.18
C ASN A 2 -28.97 20.42 -5.02
N THR A 3 -27.74 20.44 -4.51
CA THR A 3 -26.88 19.25 -4.44
C THR A 3 -25.92 19.46 -3.28
N GLU A 4 -26.42 19.10 -2.12
CA GLU A 4 -25.66 18.56 -1.00
C GLU A 4 -25.11 17.19 -1.47
N ARG A 5 -23.81 17.09 -1.73
CA ARG A 5 -23.06 15.82 -1.85
C ARG A 5 -21.70 16.04 -1.17
N GLN A 6 -21.65 15.73 0.12
CA GLN A 6 -21.14 14.47 0.67
C GLN A 6 -19.61 14.47 0.76
N ASP A 7 -19.14 14.76 1.98
CA ASP A 7 -18.01 14.14 2.67
C ASP A 7 -17.30 13.04 1.84
N LEU A 8 -16.25 13.44 1.12
CA LEU A 8 -15.23 12.51 0.65
C LEU A 8 -14.18 12.50 1.76
N PRO A 9 -13.91 11.36 2.43
CA PRO A 9 -12.69 11.24 3.20
C PRO A 9 -11.54 11.27 2.19
N ASP A 10 -11.05 12.48 1.90
CA ASP A 10 -9.83 12.73 1.16
C ASP A 10 -8.69 12.25 2.05
N GLU A 11 -8.48 10.93 2.14
CA GLU A 11 -7.15 10.45 2.46
C GLU A 11 -6.30 10.84 1.24
N PRO A 12 -5.41 11.83 1.36
CA PRO A 12 -4.65 12.30 0.23
C PRO A 12 -3.82 11.11 -0.28
N VAL A 13 -4.08 10.70 -1.52
CA VAL A 13 -3.32 9.64 -2.18
C VAL A 13 -1.91 10.17 -2.43
N GLU A 14 -1.04 9.99 -1.45
CA GLU A 14 0.33 10.48 -1.49
C GLU A 14 1.16 9.52 -2.34
N PHE A 15 1.68 10.03 -3.46
CA PHE A 15 2.55 9.25 -4.33
C PHE A 15 4.01 9.40 -3.93
N ILE A 16 4.68 8.29 -3.73
CA ILE A 16 6.09 8.21 -3.39
C ILE A 16 6.90 7.64 -4.55
N ARG A 17 8.13 8.10 -4.72
CA ARG A 17 9.05 7.58 -5.75
C ARG A 17 9.91 6.45 -5.22
N LEU A 18 10.58 5.74 -6.12
CA LEU A 18 11.49 4.64 -5.81
C LEU A 18 12.46 4.90 -4.64
N PRO A 19 13.17 6.06 -4.53
CA PRO A 19 14.06 6.29 -3.39
C PRO A 19 13.33 6.30 -2.04
N GLU A 20 12.08 6.77 -2.01
CA GLU A 20 11.28 6.82 -0.78
C GLU A 20 10.70 5.44 -0.45
N VAL A 21 10.23 4.70 -1.45
CA VAL A 21 9.83 3.29 -1.30
C VAL A 21 10.99 2.46 -0.72
N LYS A 22 12.22 2.68 -1.20
CA LYS A 22 13.41 2.00 -0.66
C LYS A 22 13.67 2.34 0.80
N LYS A 23 13.47 3.60 1.21
CA LYS A 23 13.60 4.00 2.63
C LYS A 23 12.54 3.32 3.49
N LEU A 24 11.29 3.28 3.03
CA LEU A 24 10.16 2.70 3.78
C LEU A 24 10.25 1.18 3.91
N THR A 25 10.61 0.49 2.83
CA THR A 25 10.64 -0.98 2.78
C THR A 25 11.99 -1.56 3.20
N SER A 26 13.04 -0.73 3.26
CA SER A 26 14.45 -1.15 3.41
C SER A 26 14.90 -2.19 2.36
N LEU A 27 14.17 -2.32 1.24
CA LEU A 27 14.48 -3.28 0.19
C LEU A 27 15.36 -2.66 -0.91
N GLY A 28 16.19 -3.50 -1.51
CA GLY A 28 16.94 -3.14 -2.71
C GLY A 28 16.03 -2.95 -3.92
N THR A 29 16.43 -2.06 -4.84
CA THR A 29 15.70 -1.76 -6.10
C THR A 29 15.32 -3.03 -6.86
N THR A 30 16.26 -3.99 -6.97
CA THR A 30 16.03 -5.27 -7.65
C THR A 30 14.90 -6.07 -7.01
N LYS A 31 14.88 -6.14 -5.67
CA LYS A 31 13.86 -6.87 -4.92
C LYS A 31 12.47 -6.27 -5.12
N ILE A 32 12.37 -4.94 -5.13
CA ILE A 32 11.13 -4.21 -5.43
C ILE A 32 10.61 -4.59 -6.82
N TYR A 33 11.46 -4.52 -7.85
CA TYR A 33 11.05 -4.90 -9.21
C TYR A 33 10.71 -6.40 -9.33
N THR A 34 11.45 -7.29 -8.68
CA THR A 34 11.14 -8.72 -8.65
C THR A 34 9.78 -8.98 -8.02
N MET A 35 9.50 -8.38 -6.86
CA MET A 35 8.21 -8.55 -6.18
C MET A 35 7.07 -7.89 -6.95
N ALA A 36 7.30 -6.73 -7.58
CA ALA A 36 6.32 -6.07 -8.44
C ALA A 36 5.96 -6.96 -9.64
N SER A 37 6.95 -7.60 -10.28
CA SER A 37 6.72 -8.57 -11.37
C SER A 37 6.00 -9.83 -10.88
N GLN A 38 6.24 -10.26 -9.63
CA GLN A 38 5.54 -11.38 -9.01
C GLN A 38 4.12 -11.03 -8.52
N GLY A 39 3.72 -9.76 -8.58
CA GLY A 39 2.43 -9.29 -8.02
C GLY A 39 2.39 -9.29 -6.49
N LEU A 40 3.54 -9.42 -5.83
CA LEU A 40 3.68 -9.40 -4.38
C LEU A 40 3.92 -8.00 -3.83
N PHE A 41 4.22 -7.01 -4.68
CA PHE A 41 4.44 -5.62 -4.29
C PHE A 41 3.43 -4.71 -5.00
N PRO A 42 2.99 -3.60 -4.37
CA PRO A 42 2.09 -2.65 -5.00
C PRO A 42 2.58 -2.18 -6.36
N LYS A 43 1.64 -2.06 -7.30
CA LYS A 43 1.94 -1.71 -8.68
C LYS A 43 2.40 -0.26 -8.77
N GLN A 44 3.40 -0.03 -9.63
CA GLN A 44 3.80 1.33 -9.97
C GLN A 44 2.67 2.03 -10.75
N VAL A 45 2.29 3.21 -10.29
CA VAL A 45 1.33 4.09 -10.95
C VAL A 45 2.10 5.10 -11.81
N PRO A 46 1.83 5.17 -13.13
CA PRO A 46 2.39 6.19 -13.98
C PRO A 46 1.76 7.54 -13.65
N LEU A 47 2.57 8.48 -13.15
CA LEU A 47 2.13 9.84 -12.77
C LEU A 47 2.21 10.85 -13.93
N GLY A 48 2.77 10.43 -15.06
CA GLY A 48 2.90 11.24 -16.27
C GLY A 48 4.29 11.14 -16.89
N GLY A 49 4.32 10.97 -18.21
CA GLY A 49 5.57 10.84 -18.99
C GLY A 49 6.40 9.62 -18.57
N ARG A 50 7.69 9.85 -18.28
CA ARG A 50 8.63 8.81 -17.78
C ARG A 50 8.64 8.69 -16.26
N SER A 51 7.73 9.37 -15.56
CA SER A 51 7.66 9.36 -14.09
C SER A 51 6.70 8.27 -13.60
N VAL A 52 7.22 7.40 -12.74
CA VAL A 52 6.45 6.37 -12.04
C VAL A 52 6.53 6.62 -10.53
N GLY A 53 5.44 6.34 -9.83
CA GLY A 53 5.37 6.40 -8.37
C GLY A 53 4.53 5.27 -7.81
N TRP A 54 4.53 5.14 -6.50
CA TRP A 54 3.76 4.17 -5.75
C TRP A 54 2.84 4.91 -4.80
N ILE A 55 1.69 4.34 -4.49
CA ILE A 55 0.80 4.90 -3.47
C ILE A 55 1.41 4.58 -2.11
N LYS A 56 1.68 5.62 -1.31
CA LYS A 56 2.27 5.49 0.03
C LYS A 56 1.44 4.59 0.92
N SER A 57 0.12 4.74 0.90
CA SER A 57 -0.81 3.91 1.67
C SER A 57 -0.68 2.43 1.30
N GLU A 58 -0.58 2.09 0.00
CA GLU A 58 -0.38 0.69 -0.42
C GLU A 58 0.97 0.14 0.04
N VAL A 59 2.04 0.93 -0.04
CA VAL A 59 3.38 0.52 0.42
C VAL A 59 3.41 0.31 1.93
N LEU A 60 2.77 1.20 2.71
CA LEU A 60 2.62 1.04 4.15
C LEU A 60 1.79 -0.20 4.50
N GLN A 61 0.68 -0.41 3.81
CA GLN A 61 -0.17 -1.57 4.03
C GLN A 61 0.56 -2.89 3.69
N TRP A 62 1.37 -2.89 2.64
CA TRP A 62 2.27 -4.00 2.33
C TRP A 62 3.31 -4.23 3.42
N ASN A 63 3.95 -3.17 3.93
CA ASN A 63 4.89 -3.28 5.04
C ASN A 63 4.20 -3.89 6.28
N HIS A 64 2.99 -3.45 6.59
CA HIS A 64 2.20 -3.99 7.70
C HIS A 64 1.88 -5.47 7.47
N ALA A 65 1.51 -5.86 6.26
CA ALA A 65 1.29 -7.26 5.90
C ALA A 65 2.58 -8.10 6.06
N GLN A 66 3.74 -7.57 5.70
CA GLN A 66 5.03 -8.23 5.90
C GLN A 66 5.42 -8.33 7.37
N ILE A 67 5.14 -7.29 8.17
CA ILE A 67 5.32 -7.35 9.63
C ILE A 67 4.40 -8.40 10.22
N ALA A 68 3.14 -8.45 9.79
CA ALA A 68 2.18 -9.46 10.22
C ALA A 68 2.64 -10.87 9.81
N ALA A 69 3.11 -11.07 8.58
CA ALA A 69 3.63 -12.35 8.11
C ALA A 69 4.92 -12.77 8.85
N ALA A 70 5.81 -11.82 9.14
CA ALA A 70 7.07 -12.07 9.84
C ALA A 70 6.89 -12.26 11.36
N ARG A 71 5.88 -11.61 11.96
CA ARG A 71 5.61 -11.64 13.41
C ARG A 71 4.42 -12.50 13.81
N GLY A 72 3.59 -12.99 12.88
CA GLY A 72 2.33 -13.67 13.19
C GLY A 72 2.01 -14.77 12.17
N THR A 73 2.42 -16.01 12.42
CA THR A 73 1.60 -16.96 13.17
C THR A 73 1.07 -16.45 14.51
N GLN A 74 -0.27 -16.41 14.62
CA GLN A 74 -1.13 -16.14 15.79
C GLN A 74 -1.38 -14.66 16.15
N ASP A 75 -2.43 -14.04 15.60
CA ASP A 75 -3.55 -13.44 16.38
C ASP A 75 -4.51 -12.64 15.47
N GLN A 76 -5.30 -13.34 14.64
CA GLN A 76 -6.54 -12.82 14.03
C GLN A 76 -7.44 -14.02 13.66
N ALA A 77 -7.96 -14.71 14.69
CA ALA A 77 -9.10 -15.62 14.57
C ALA A 77 -10.28 -15.16 15.43
N SER A 78 -10.33 -13.88 15.81
CA SER A 78 -11.35 -13.33 16.72
C SER A 78 -11.88 -11.98 16.23
N ALA A 79 -12.35 -11.89 14.98
CA ALA A 79 -13.26 -10.82 14.55
C ALA A 79 -14.00 -11.20 13.25
N SER A 80 -14.53 -12.41 13.16
CA SER A 80 -15.56 -12.76 12.18
C SER A 80 -16.47 -13.83 12.78
N SER A 81 -17.11 -13.48 13.89
CA SER A 81 -18.32 -14.15 14.36
C SER A 81 -19.13 -13.17 15.18
N ALA A 82 -20.40 -13.03 14.80
CA ALA A 82 -21.47 -12.25 15.42
C ALA A 82 -21.52 -10.74 15.12
N SER A 83 -22.34 -10.39 14.12
CA SER A 83 -23.47 -9.52 14.42
C SER A 83 -24.72 -10.05 13.75
N LYS A 84 -25.77 -10.08 14.57
CA LYS A 84 -27.09 -10.67 14.37
C LYS A 84 -28.05 -9.60 13.86
#